data_AF-A0A4Q3J6Q7-F1
#
_entry.id   AF-A0A4Q3J6Q7-F1
#
_cell.length_a   1.000
_cell.length_b   1.000
_cell.length_c   1.000
_cell.angle_alpha   90.00
_cell.angle_beta   90.00
_cell.angle_gamma   90.00
#
_symmetry.space_group_name_H-M   'P 1'
#
loop_
_entity.id
_entity.type
_entity.pdbx_description
1 polymer ?
#
loop_
_entity_poly.entity_id
_entity_poly.type
_entity_poly.pdbx_seq_one_letter_code
_entity_poly.pdbx_strand_id
1 'polypeptide(L)'
;MTDDDLLREARDPTTPGERLRELVASAPSARLRSLAMGNPALPLEVLRDHLMQRPPSYDLDPYLHAWGNPATPLVMLAYPAREYRDNARWLLRYHAKDLKVAPRKGWPSSGLDADVAAWAATPARGMAQVRVRRFARHLAGLFSLSWPSEP
;
A
#
# COMPACT_ATOMS: atom_id res chain seq x y z
N MET A 1 7.56 28.57 -0.57
CA MET A 1 6.59 27.57 -0.10
C MET A 1 7.29 26.73 0.96
N THR A 2 6.67 26.58 2.12
CA THR A 2 7.28 25.85 3.25
C THR A 2 7.07 24.34 3.10
N ASP A 3 7.80 23.53 3.88
CA ASP A 3 7.58 22.07 3.91
C ASP A 3 6.15 21.73 4.40
N ASP A 4 5.62 22.49 5.37
CA ASP A 4 4.25 22.32 5.84
C ASP A 4 3.19 22.65 4.78
N ASP A 5 3.45 23.65 3.92
CA ASP A 5 2.57 23.96 2.79
C ASP A 5 2.50 22.79 1.80
N LEU A 6 3.67 22.20 1.48
CA LEU A 6 3.77 21.04 0.60
C LEU A 6 3.01 19.83 1.17
N LEU A 7 3.17 19.56 2.47
CA LEU A 7 2.49 18.44 3.15
C LEU A 7 0.97 18.65 3.19
N ARG A 8 0.50 19.89 3.39
CA ARG A 8 -0.92 20.23 3.35
C ARG A 8 -1.50 20.05 1.95
N GLU A 9 -0.80 20.55 0.94
CA GLU A 9 -1.17 20.40 -0.47
C GLU A 9 -1.25 18.92 -0.86
N ALA A 10 -0.25 18.11 -0.53
CA ALA A 10 -0.27 16.67 -0.84
C ALA A 10 -1.44 15.90 -0.18
N ARG A 11 -2.01 16.41 0.92
CA ARG A 11 -3.15 15.81 1.63
C ARG A 11 -4.51 16.30 1.16
N ASP A 12 -4.56 17.44 0.50
CA ASP A 12 -5.82 18.07 0.12
C ASP A 12 -6.43 17.31 -1.07
N PRO A 13 -7.62 16.70 -0.91
CA PRO A 13 -8.25 15.94 -1.98
C PRO A 13 -8.70 16.81 -3.17
N THR A 14 -8.65 18.13 -3.04
CA THR A 14 -8.95 19.09 -4.12
C THR A 14 -7.71 19.55 -4.88
N THR A 15 -6.51 19.15 -4.46
CA THR A 15 -5.28 19.47 -5.18
C THR A 15 -5.31 18.89 -6.60
N PRO A 16 -5.05 19.69 -7.63
CA PRO A 16 -5.08 19.22 -9.01
C PRO A 16 -4.12 18.06 -9.27
N GLY A 17 -4.52 17.12 -10.12
CA GLY A 17 -3.71 15.93 -10.43
C GLY A 17 -2.32 16.25 -10.99
N GLU A 18 -2.19 17.25 -11.86
CA GLU A 18 -0.89 17.70 -12.38
C GLU A 18 0.02 18.18 -11.25
N ARG A 19 -0.55 18.89 -10.28
CA ARG A 19 0.19 19.37 -9.12
C ARG A 19 0.65 18.23 -8.23
N LEU A 20 -0.19 17.21 -8.03
CA LEU A 20 0.21 15.98 -7.32
C LEU A 20 1.31 15.22 -8.07
N ARG A 21 1.29 15.18 -9.41
CA ARG A 21 2.37 14.60 -10.22
C ARG A 21 3.69 15.31 -9.99
N GLU A 22 3.69 16.65 -9.99
CA GLU A 22 4.88 17.45 -9.67
C GLU A 22 5.38 17.16 -8.26
N LEU A 23 4.48 17.10 -7.27
CA LEU A 23 4.83 16.79 -5.89
C LEU A 23 5.48 15.42 -5.78
N VAL A 24 4.93 14.38 -6.42
CA VAL A 24 5.54 13.04 -6.43
C VAL A 24 6.93 13.05 -7.05
N ALA A 25 7.10 13.72 -8.19
CA ALA A 25 8.37 13.73 -8.93
C ALA A 25 9.48 14.54 -8.24
N SER A 26 9.11 15.66 -7.60
CA SER A 26 10.03 16.57 -6.93
C SER A 26 10.19 16.31 -5.43
N ALA A 27 9.42 15.36 -4.87
CA ALA A 27 9.28 15.23 -3.43
C ALA A 27 10.63 14.97 -2.72
N PRO A 28 11.07 15.90 -1.85
CA PRO A 28 12.34 15.79 -1.15
C PRO A 28 12.27 14.78 0.01
N SER A 29 11.08 14.46 0.51
CA SER A 29 10.88 13.58 1.67
C SER A 29 9.94 12.41 1.37
N ALA A 30 10.20 11.27 2.02
CA ALA A 30 9.32 10.10 1.97
C ALA A 30 7.91 10.45 2.48
N ARG A 31 7.81 11.32 3.50
CA ARG A 31 6.52 11.79 4.04
C ARG A 31 5.68 12.48 2.97
N LEU A 32 6.26 13.40 2.20
CA LEU A 32 5.53 14.09 1.13
C LEU A 32 5.06 13.11 0.06
N ARG A 33 5.94 12.18 -0.37
CA ARG A 33 5.59 11.10 -1.31
C ARG A 33 4.42 10.26 -0.81
N SER A 34 4.44 9.84 0.46
CA SER A 34 3.36 9.04 1.06
C SER A 34 2.03 9.78 1.06
N LEU A 35 2.03 11.07 1.38
CA LEU A 35 0.79 11.86 1.36
C LEU A 35 0.23 12.01 -0.05
N ALA A 36 1.08 12.35 -1.02
CA ALA A 36 0.67 12.46 -2.42
C ALA A 36 0.19 11.11 -2.98
N MET A 37 0.87 10.01 -2.65
CA MET A 37 0.47 8.64 -3.04
C MET A 37 -0.87 8.21 -2.44
N GLY A 38 -1.23 8.72 -1.26
CA GLY A 38 -2.52 8.47 -0.63
C GLY A 38 -3.62 9.43 -1.07
N ASN A 39 -3.34 10.42 -1.92
CA ASN A 39 -4.31 11.43 -2.31
C ASN A 39 -5.28 10.86 -3.38
N PRO A 40 -6.61 10.96 -3.18
CA PRO A 40 -7.60 10.43 -4.12
C PRO A 40 -7.57 11.11 -5.51
N ALA A 41 -7.04 12.33 -5.62
CA ALA A 41 -6.93 13.06 -6.87
C ALA A 41 -5.63 12.77 -7.66
N LEU A 42 -4.78 11.85 -7.16
CA LEU A 42 -3.55 11.47 -7.85
C LEU A 42 -3.86 10.86 -9.22
N PRO A 43 -3.18 11.28 -10.31
CA PRO A 43 -3.42 10.71 -11.64
C PRO A 43 -3.21 9.19 -11.66
N LEU A 44 -4.12 8.48 -12.33
CA LEU A 44 -4.14 7.01 -12.35
C LEU A 44 -2.85 6.43 -12.91
N GLU A 45 -2.23 7.07 -13.89
CA GLU A 45 -0.98 6.60 -14.50
C GLU A 45 0.19 6.70 -13.52
N VAL A 46 0.23 7.74 -12.70
CA VAL A 46 1.26 7.91 -11.65
C VAL A 46 1.09 6.84 -10.59
N LEU A 47 -0.15 6.60 -10.15
CA LEU A 47 -0.47 5.56 -9.17
C LEU A 47 -0.15 4.15 -9.73
N ARG A 48 -0.54 3.88 -10.98
CA ARG A 48 -0.22 2.64 -11.71
C ARG A 48 1.29 2.38 -11.73
N ASP A 49 2.07 3.36 -12.17
CA ASP A 49 3.51 3.21 -12.31
C ASP A 49 4.16 2.89 -10.97
N HIS A 50 3.65 3.48 -9.87
CA HIS A 50 4.11 3.16 -8.53
C HIS A 50 3.71 1.76 -8.05
N LEU A 51 2.47 1.32 -8.31
CA LEU A 51 1.99 -0.03 -7.95
C LEU A 51 2.69 -1.15 -8.74
N MET A 52 3.13 -0.85 -9.96
CA MET A 52 3.88 -1.78 -10.82
C MET A 52 5.35 -1.94 -10.42
N GLN A 53 5.88 -1.04 -9.59
CA GLN A 53 7.25 -1.12 -9.12
C GLN A 53 7.36 -2.01 -7.87
N ARG A 54 8.44 -2.79 -7.80
CA ARG A 54 8.82 -3.44 -6.55
C ARG A 54 9.39 -2.37 -5.60
N PRO A 55 8.82 -2.22 -4.39
CA PRO A 55 9.33 -1.22 -3.46
C PRO A 55 10.80 -1.46 -3.11
N PRO A 56 11.61 -0.40 -2.93
CA PRO A 56 12.90 -0.54 -2.30
C PRO A 56 12.71 -0.95 -0.84
N SER A 57 13.70 -1.65 -0.29
CA SER A 57 13.64 -2.24 1.06
C SER A 57 13.65 -1.21 2.20
N TYR A 58 13.90 0.07 1.92
CA TYR A 58 14.09 1.13 2.91
C TYR A 58 13.06 2.26 2.83
N ASP A 59 12.13 2.23 1.88
CA ASP A 59 11.12 3.29 1.69
C ASP A 59 9.77 2.69 1.30
N LEU A 60 9.08 2.10 2.29
CA LEU A 60 7.83 1.36 2.09
C LEU A 60 6.59 2.24 2.20
N ASP A 61 6.67 3.34 2.94
CA ASP A 61 5.49 4.15 3.28
C ASP A 61 4.76 4.67 2.03
N PRO A 62 5.43 5.20 0.98
CA PRO A 62 4.76 5.62 -0.24
C PRO A 62 3.98 4.49 -0.91
N TYR A 63 4.52 3.27 -0.88
CA TYR A 63 3.87 2.10 -1.45
C TYR A 63 2.68 1.64 -0.61
N LEU A 64 2.78 1.64 0.71
CA LEU A 64 1.65 1.34 1.59
C LEU A 64 0.50 2.34 1.37
N HIS A 65 0.84 3.62 1.18
CA HIS A 65 -0.13 4.67 0.85
C HIS A 65 -0.74 4.51 -0.55
N ALA A 66 0.06 4.17 -1.56
CA ALA A 66 -0.43 3.87 -2.89
C ALA A 66 -1.39 2.68 -2.89
N TRP A 67 -1.03 1.57 -2.25
CA TRP A 67 -1.93 0.42 -2.10
C TRP A 67 -3.20 0.77 -1.32
N GLY A 68 -3.11 1.69 -0.35
CA GLY A 68 -4.24 2.23 0.40
C GLY A 68 -5.04 3.34 -0.30
N ASN A 69 -4.62 3.81 -1.48
CA ASN A 69 -5.29 4.87 -2.21
C ASN A 69 -6.67 4.38 -2.69
N PRO A 70 -7.75 5.16 -2.50
CA PRO A 70 -9.10 4.77 -2.94
C PRO A 70 -9.23 4.60 -4.46
N ALA A 71 -8.33 5.17 -5.26
CA ALA A 71 -8.29 4.99 -6.71
C ALA A 71 -7.59 3.69 -7.15
N THR A 72 -6.92 2.96 -6.25
CA THR A 72 -6.19 1.72 -6.58
C THR A 72 -7.05 0.63 -7.23
N PRO A 73 -8.29 0.33 -6.76
CA PRO A 73 -9.17 -0.58 -7.47
C PRO A 73 -9.43 -0.15 -8.93
N LEU A 74 -9.64 1.16 -9.15
CA LEU A 74 -9.87 1.69 -10.49
C LEU A 74 -8.64 1.53 -11.39
N VAL A 75 -7.44 1.76 -10.86
CA VAL A 75 -6.18 1.50 -11.57
C VAL A 75 -6.06 0.03 -11.98
N MET A 76 -6.35 -0.89 -11.06
CA MET A 76 -6.26 -2.34 -11.34
C MET A 76 -7.27 -2.79 -12.39
N LEU A 77 -8.45 -2.17 -12.43
CA LEU A 77 -9.47 -2.43 -13.46
C LEU A 77 -9.09 -1.82 -14.81
N ALA A 78 -8.55 -0.60 -14.83
CA ALA A 78 -8.17 0.11 -16.05
C ALA A 78 -6.90 -0.47 -16.70
N TYR A 79 -5.96 -0.98 -15.88
CA TYR A 79 -4.68 -1.52 -16.32
C TYR A 79 -4.41 -2.90 -15.68
N PRO A 80 -5.12 -3.97 -16.08
CA PRO A 80 -4.95 -5.29 -15.47
C PRO A 80 -3.53 -5.84 -15.67
N ALA A 81 -2.89 -6.23 -14.56
CA ALA A 81 -1.53 -6.77 -14.56
C ALA A 81 -1.37 -7.84 -13.47
N ARG A 82 -0.65 -8.92 -13.77
CA ARG A 82 -0.33 -9.99 -12.80
C ARG A 82 0.67 -9.52 -11.75
N GLU A 83 1.52 -8.57 -12.15
CA GLU A 83 2.60 -7.98 -11.37
C GLU A 83 2.09 -7.31 -10.10
N TYR A 84 0.85 -6.77 -10.11
CA TYR A 84 0.20 -6.26 -8.90
C TYR A 84 0.16 -7.27 -7.76
N ARG A 85 -0.13 -8.53 -8.08
CA ARG A 85 -0.26 -9.59 -7.07
C ARG A 85 1.11 -9.90 -6.45
N ASP A 86 2.15 -9.95 -7.28
CA ASP A 86 3.52 -10.20 -6.83
C ASP A 86 4.07 -9.03 -6.02
N ASN A 87 3.79 -7.78 -6.43
CA ASN A 87 4.21 -6.59 -5.71
C ASN A 87 3.46 -6.43 -4.38
N ALA A 88 2.15 -6.68 -4.34
CA ALA A 88 1.36 -6.70 -3.10
C ALA A 88 1.89 -7.76 -2.12
N ARG A 89 2.20 -8.97 -2.61
CA ARG A 89 2.79 -10.04 -1.81
C ARG A 89 4.15 -9.65 -1.25
N TRP A 90 5.02 -9.11 -2.10
CA TRP A 90 6.34 -8.65 -1.67
C TRP A 90 6.22 -7.60 -0.58
N LEU A 91 5.34 -6.61 -0.76
CA LEU A 91 5.15 -5.52 0.20
C LEU A 91 4.57 -6.03 1.52
N LEU A 92 3.59 -6.95 1.50
CA LEU A 92 3.04 -7.55 2.72
C LEU A 92 4.12 -8.27 3.54
N ARG A 93 4.94 -9.09 2.89
CA ARG A 93 6.05 -9.80 3.53
C ARG A 93 7.09 -8.86 4.09
N TYR A 94 7.45 -7.86 3.31
CA TYR A 94 8.50 -6.93 3.69
C TYR A 94 8.03 -6.00 4.82
N HIS A 95 6.79 -5.50 4.77
CA HIS A 95 6.19 -4.70 5.84
C HIS A 95 6.16 -5.48 7.17
N ALA A 96 5.83 -6.76 7.13
CA ALA A 96 5.88 -7.64 8.29
C ALA A 96 7.31 -7.83 8.83
N LYS A 97 8.28 -8.04 7.93
CA LYS A 97 9.70 -8.15 8.29
C LYS A 97 10.22 -6.87 8.94
N ASP A 98 9.90 -5.71 8.37
CA ASP A 98 10.28 -4.39 8.90
C ASP A 98 9.75 -4.18 10.32
N LEU A 99 8.48 -4.56 10.54
CA LEU A 99 7.84 -4.54 11.85
C LEU A 99 8.23 -5.71 12.76
N LYS A 100 9.16 -6.57 12.35
CA LYS A 100 9.65 -7.75 13.09
C LYS A 100 8.53 -8.68 13.57
N VAL A 101 7.52 -8.88 12.74
CA VAL A 101 6.39 -9.78 13.00
C VAL A 101 6.24 -10.80 11.89
N ALA A 102 5.69 -11.96 12.23
CA ALA A 102 5.40 -13.02 11.28
C ALA A 102 4.02 -13.64 11.58
N PRO A 103 3.39 -14.30 10.58
CA PRO A 103 2.20 -15.10 10.82
C PRO A 103 2.49 -16.22 11.84
N ARG A 104 1.46 -16.63 12.59
CA ARG A 104 1.58 -17.65 13.65
C ARG A 104 2.16 -18.98 13.15
N LYS A 105 1.80 -19.40 11.93
CA LYS A 105 2.26 -20.66 11.31
C LYS A 105 3.47 -20.45 10.38
N GLY A 106 4.11 -19.29 10.42
CA GLY A 106 5.18 -18.91 9.49
C GLY A 106 4.64 -18.53 8.10
N TRP A 107 5.58 -18.27 7.18
CA TRP A 107 5.26 -17.87 5.81
C TRP A 107 5.06 -19.09 4.91
N PRO A 108 3.92 -19.21 4.22
CA PRO A 108 3.72 -20.26 3.22
C PRO A 108 4.60 -20.02 1.98
N SER A 109 4.80 -21.04 1.15
CA SER A 109 5.48 -20.89 -0.15
C SER A 109 4.55 -20.33 -1.25
N SER A 110 3.24 -20.46 -1.07
CA SER A 110 2.20 -20.34 -2.10
C SER A 110 1.53 -18.96 -2.21
N GLY A 111 2.12 -18.04 -2.98
CA GLY A 111 1.43 -16.83 -3.47
C GLY A 111 0.92 -15.83 -2.41
N LEU A 112 0.22 -14.79 -2.87
CA LEU A 112 -0.41 -13.78 -2.01
C LEU A 112 -1.54 -14.38 -1.15
N ASP A 113 -2.27 -15.34 -1.71
CA ASP A 113 -3.48 -15.93 -1.15
C ASP A 113 -3.19 -16.62 0.18
N ALA A 114 -2.14 -17.44 0.19
CA ALA A 114 -1.72 -18.13 1.40
C ALA A 114 -1.11 -17.13 2.40
N ASP A 115 -0.42 -16.09 1.95
CA ASP A 115 0.12 -15.06 2.84
C ASP A 115 -1.02 -14.30 3.56
N VAL A 116 -2.07 -13.93 2.83
CA VAL A 116 -3.28 -13.30 3.38
C VAL A 116 -4.00 -14.26 4.33
N ALA A 117 -4.20 -15.53 3.94
CA ALA A 117 -4.84 -16.53 4.80
C ALA A 117 -4.03 -16.78 6.09
N ALA A 118 -2.70 -16.77 6.03
CA ALA A 118 -1.84 -16.92 7.19
C ALA A 118 -2.02 -15.74 8.17
N TRP A 119 -2.14 -14.51 7.66
CA TRP A 119 -2.41 -13.33 8.50
C TRP A 119 -3.84 -13.29 9.05
N ALA A 120 -4.83 -13.76 8.29
CA ALA A 120 -6.19 -13.92 8.76
C ALA A 120 -6.27 -14.87 9.98
N ALA A 121 -5.54 -15.99 9.94
CA ALA A 121 -5.46 -16.96 11.04
C ALA A 121 -4.55 -16.55 12.20
N THR A 122 -3.82 -15.43 12.07
CA THR A 122 -2.88 -14.96 13.10
C THR A 122 -3.58 -13.96 14.02
N PRO A 123 -3.73 -14.24 15.33
CA PRO A 123 -4.28 -13.26 16.27
C PRO A 123 -3.31 -12.09 16.45
N ALA A 124 -3.83 -10.86 16.53
CA ALA A 124 -3.02 -9.68 16.84
C ALA A 124 -2.76 -9.60 18.34
N ARG A 125 -1.49 -9.62 18.73
CA ARG A 125 -1.01 -9.45 20.12
C ARG A 125 -0.30 -8.13 20.36
N GLY A 126 -0.24 -7.26 19.35
CA GLY A 126 0.38 -5.94 19.45
C GLY A 126 0.21 -5.09 18.20
N MET A 127 0.52 -3.80 18.30
CA MET A 127 0.27 -2.81 17.24
C MET A 127 0.95 -3.16 15.91
N ALA A 128 2.16 -3.73 15.95
CA ALA A 128 2.86 -4.19 14.75
C ALA A 128 2.04 -5.25 13.98
N GLN A 129 1.51 -6.26 14.67
CA GLN A 129 0.65 -7.27 14.06
C GLN A 129 -0.69 -6.70 13.60
N VAL A 130 -1.27 -5.74 14.35
CA VAL A 130 -2.49 -5.04 13.92
C VAL A 130 -2.26 -4.33 12.59
N ARG A 131 -1.15 -3.60 12.43
CA ARG A 131 -0.81 -2.88 11.20
C ARG A 131 -0.69 -3.82 10.00
N VAL A 132 0.06 -4.91 10.15
CA VAL A 132 0.24 -5.89 9.06
C VAL A 132 -1.06 -6.61 8.73
N ARG A 133 -1.85 -7.02 9.73
CA ARG A 133 -3.17 -7.65 9.49
C ARG A 133 -4.12 -6.71 8.80
N ARG A 134 -4.13 -5.42 9.15
CA ARG A 134 -4.95 -4.41 8.49
C ARG A 134 -4.58 -4.30 7.00
N PHE A 135 -3.28 -4.28 6.71
CA PHE A 135 -2.80 -4.27 5.33
C PHE A 135 -3.17 -5.56 4.59
N ALA A 136 -3.00 -6.74 5.21
CA ALA A 136 -3.40 -8.01 4.63
C ALA A 136 -4.91 -8.08 4.35
N ARG A 137 -5.76 -7.58 5.27
CA ARG A 137 -7.21 -7.48 5.10
C ARG A 137 -7.58 -6.55 3.94
N HIS A 138 -6.88 -5.42 3.81
CA HIS A 138 -7.05 -4.50 2.68
C HIS A 138 -6.73 -5.17 1.35
N LEU A 139 -5.58 -5.86 1.27
CA LEU A 139 -5.21 -6.65 0.09
C LEU A 139 -6.24 -7.76 -0.20
N ALA A 140 -6.80 -8.39 0.83
CA ALA A 140 -7.87 -9.37 0.65
C ALA A 140 -9.08 -8.76 -0.08
N GLY A 141 -9.49 -7.55 0.30
CA GLY A 141 -10.53 -6.81 -0.41
C GLY A 141 -10.17 -6.50 -1.86
N LEU A 142 -8.98 -5.95 -2.11
CA LEU A 142 -8.53 -5.59 -3.46
C LEU A 142 -8.46 -6.78 -4.42
N PHE A 143 -8.05 -7.95 -3.92
CA PHE A 143 -7.85 -9.15 -4.74
C PHE A 143 -8.98 -10.18 -4.60
N SER A 144 -10.11 -9.80 -3.98
CA SER A 144 -11.25 -10.69 -3.72
C SER A 144 -10.86 -12.00 -3.02
N LEU A 145 -9.92 -11.94 -2.08
CA LEU A 145 -9.46 -13.06 -1.26
C LEU A 145 -10.30 -13.19 0.01
N SER A 146 -10.39 -14.40 0.55
CA SER A 146 -11.14 -14.65 1.78
C SER A 146 -10.50 -13.98 3.00
N TRP A 147 -11.32 -13.28 3.78
CA TRP A 147 -10.98 -12.80 5.12
C TRP A 147 -12.13 -13.11 6.07
N PRO A 148 -11.90 -13.74 7.23
CA PRO A 148 -12.99 -14.08 8.15
C PRO A 148 -13.65 -12.79 8.67
N SER A 149 -14.97 -12.75 8.65
CA SER A 149 -15.75 -11.74 9.36
C SER A 149 -15.32 -11.75 10.82
N GLU A 150 -15.04 -10.58 11.40
CA GLU A 150 -14.76 -10.51 12.83
C GLU A 150 -16.02 -10.98 13.59
N PRO A 151 -15.87 -11.87 14.59
CA PRO A 151 -16.97 -12.28 15.45
C PRO A 151 -17.45 -11.13 16.33
#